data_AF-A0A0Q8DQA8-F1
#
_entry.id   AF-A0A0Q8DQA8-F1
#
_cell.length_a   1.000
_cell.length_b   1.000
_cell.length_c   1.000
_cell.angle_alpha   90.00
_cell.angle_beta   90.00
_cell.angle_gamma   90.00
#
_symmetry.space_group_name_H-M   'P 1'
#
loop_
_entity.id
_entity.type
_entity.pdbx_description
1 polymer ?
#
loop_
_entity_poly.entity_id
_entity_poly.type
_entity_poly.pdbx_seq_one_letter_code
_entity_poly.pdbx_strand_id
1 'polypeptide(L)'
;MATLVSDDSAGARRQRQVQRGLSRLLVRDVRKLRRLIIPSRMQETVPDWIEAVRALVGEYGAASASAAADFYEAERVAARVTGRFTVPLLDPPPDEQVDNSLRWATKDLWPRDPDDPKTTAAQRAPLEVRLEAAEKKAEGVAQKLVTDQGRGAVQAAVQQDRMAVGYARAAALGACAFCRLLAARGMVFKQDTADFRAHDGCNCGVIPVFRGQRFELSAHAQEWDRLYREYAAPYPGDQLRRFRRAIAEHG
;
A
#
# COMPACT_ATOMS: atom_id res chain seq x y z
N MET A 1 13.96 18.07 -25.88
CA MET A 1 13.74 18.63 -24.53
C MET A 1 13.19 17.53 -23.65
N ALA A 2 13.68 17.42 -22.41
CA ALA A 2 13.17 16.44 -21.46
C ALA A 2 11.73 16.80 -21.03
N THR A 3 10.84 15.82 -20.94
CA THR A 3 9.50 16.03 -20.37
C THR A 3 9.56 15.97 -18.84
N LEU A 4 8.61 16.61 -18.16
CA LEU A 4 8.55 16.61 -16.69
C LEU A 4 7.56 15.57 -16.19
N VAL A 5 7.89 14.94 -15.05
CA VAL A 5 6.99 14.05 -14.30
C VAL A 5 7.15 14.31 -12.80
N SER A 6 6.07 14.14 -12.03
CA SER A 6 6.04 14.42 -10.60
C SER A 6 5.11 13.45 -9.86
N ASP A 7 5.31 13.27 -8.56
CA ASP A 7 4.41 12.53 -7.67
C ASP A 7 3.05 13.20 -7.43
N ASP A 8 2.86 14.40 -7.99
CA ASP A 8 1.58 15.08 -8.11
C ASP A 8 1.22 15.43 -9.57
N SER A 9 1.67 14.63 -10.54
CA SER A 9 1.16 14.74 -11.91
C SER A 9 -0.35 14.46 -11.98
N ALA A 10 -1.01 14.89 -13.06
CA ALA A 10 -2.44 14.59 -13.26
C ALA A 10 -2.71 13.07 -13.31
N GLY A 11 -1.80 12.30 -13.92
CA GLY A 11 -1.86 10.83 -13.92
C GLY A 11 -1.68 10.26 -12.52
N ALA A 12 -0.69 10.74 -11.75
CA ALA A 12 -0.45 10.32 -10.37
C ALA A 12 -1.67 10.55 -9.47
N ARG A 13 -2.33 11.72 -9.59
CA ARG A 13 -3.56 12.03 -8.86
C ARG A 13 -4.72 11.12 -9.25
N ARG A 14 -4.93 10.89 -10.56
CA ARG A 14 -5.97 9.97 -11.06
C ARG A 14 -5.75 8.55 -10.56
N GLN A 15 -4.54 8.02 -10.68
CA GLN A 15 -4.22 6.67 -10.19
C GLN A 15 -4.50 6.54 -8.68
N ARG A 16 -4.08 7.53 -7.88
CA ARG A 16 -4.37 7.56 -6.45
C ARG A 16 -5.87 7.57 -6.16
N GLN A 17 -6.66 8.30 -6.93
CA GLN A 17 -8.12 8.35 -6.80
C GLN A 17 -8.76 7.00 -7.13
N VAL A 18 -8.33 6.35 -8.21
CA VAL A 18 -8.80 5.01 -8.61
C VAL A 18 -8.51 3.98 -7.53
N GLN A 19 -7.26 3.90 -7.05
CA GLN A 19 -6.87 2.96 -5.99
C GLN A 19 -7.64 3.19 -4.68
N ARG A 20 -7.92 4.45 -4.33
CA ARG A 20 -8.80 4.79 -3.19
C ARG A 20 -10.25 4.38 -3.42
N GLY A 21 -10.76 4.53 -4.64
CA GLY A 21 -12.10 4.08 -5.02
C GLY A 21 -12.25 2.56 -4.85
N LEU A 22 -11.31 1.80 -5.40
CA LEU A 22 -11.26 0.34 -5.25
C LEU A 22 -11.18 -0.08 -3.78
N SER A 23 -10.29 0.55 -3.00
CA SER A 23 -10.18 0.29 -1.56
C SER A 23 -11.49 0.50 -0.81
N ARG A 24 -12.25 1.56 -1.13
CA ARG A 24 -13.54 1.86 -0.48
C ARG A 24 -14.60 0.80 -0.80
N LEU A 25 -14.66 0.36 -2.05
CA LEU A 25 -15.59 -0.69 -2.49
C LEU A 25 -15.24 -2.03 -1.84
N LEU A 26 -13.96 -2.39 -1.84
CA LEU A 26 -13.45 -3.58 -1.14
C LEU A 26 -13.83 -3.56 0.34
N VAL A 27 -13.51 -2.48 1.07
CA VAL A 27 -13.81 -2.40 2.51
C VAL A 27 -15.32 -2.49 2.77
N ARG A 28 -16.16 -1.86 1.94
CA ARG A 28 -17.62 -2.00 2.02
C ARG A 28 -18.04 -3.47 1.90
N ASP A 29 -17.45 -4.21 0.98
CA ASP A 29 -17.85 -5.59 0.73
C ASP A 29 -17.27 -6.57 1.77
N VAL A 30 -16.04 -6.34 2.26
CA VAL A 30 -15.48 -7.06 3.43
C VAL A 30 -16.35 -6.88 4.67
N ARG A 31 -16.83 -5.66 4.95
CA ARG A 31 -17.75 -5.40 6.07
C ARG A 31 -19.06 -6.17 5.95
N LYS A 32 -19.60 -6.34 4.74
CA LYS A 32 -20.82 -7.16 4.54
C LYS A 32 -20.57 -8.64 4.90
N LEU A 33 -19.35 -9.14 4.71
CA LEU A 33 -18.99 -10.51 5.07
C LEU A 33 -18.92 -10.75 6.57
N ARG A 34 -18.91 -9.70 7.42
CA ARG A 34 -18.92 -9.81 8.89
C ARG A 34 -20.03 -10.74 9.41
N ARG A 35 -21.15 -10.79 8.70
CA ARG A 35 -22.31 -11.67 8.99
C ARG A 35 -21.99 -13.16 8.97
N LEU A 36 -20.91 -13.57 8.31
CA LEU A 36 -20.47 -14.96 8.25
C LEU A 36 -19.91 -15.43 9.59
N ILE A 37 -19.25 -14.56 10.34
CA ILE A 37 -18.67 -14.90 11.66
C ILE A 37 -19.79 -14.99 12.69
N ILE A 38 -20.11 -16.22 13.11
CA ILE A 38 -21.11 -16.52 14.14
C ILE A 38 -20.39 -16.72 15.48
N PRO A 39 -20.61 -15.87 16.50
CA PRO A 39 -19.89 -15.92 17.79
C PRO A 39 -19.90 -17.28 18.49
N SER A 40 -21.01 -18.02 18.42
CA SER A 40 -21.14 -19.34 19.04
C SER A 40 -20.46 -20.48 18.25
N ARG A 41 -20.03 -20.24 17.01
CA ARG A 41 -19.44 -21.22 16.08
C ARG A 41 -18.23 -20.63 15.35
N MET A 42 -17.40 -19.84 16.03
CA MET A 42 -16.29 -19.14 15.37
C MET A 42 -15.26 -20.09 14.76
N GLN A 43 -15.04 -21.26 15.36
CA GLN A 43 -14.10 -22.27 14.87
C GLN A 43 -14.46 -22.75 13.45
N GLU A 44 -15.76 -22.87 13.17
CA GLU A 44 -16.30 -23.28 11.86
C GLU A 44 -16.40 -22.07 10.91
N THR A 45 -16.90 -20.93 11.42
CA THR A 45 -17.32 -19.81 10.56
C THR A 45 -16.23 -18.78 10.24
N VAL A 46 -15.17 -18.66 11.04
CA VAL A 46 -14.04 -17.77 10.70
C VAL A 46 -13.28 -18.28 9.46
N PRO A 47 -13.00 -19.58 9.29
CA PRO A 47 -12.48 -20.12 8.04
C PRO A 47 -13.32 -19.76 6.81
N ASP A 48 -14.64 -19.93 6.85
CA ASP A 48 -15.55 -19.56 5.74
C ASP A 48 -15.50 -18.06 5.43
N TRP A 49 -15.40 -17.23 6.47
CA TRP A 49 -15.21 -15.79 6.30
C TRP A 49 -13.85 -15.46 5.65
N ILE A 50 -12.77 -16.15 6.04
CA ILE A 50 -11.44 -15.99 5.43
C ILE A 50 -11.49 -16.32 3.94
N GLU A 51 -12.12 -17.44 3.57
CA GLU A 51 -12.29 -17.85 2.18
C GLU A 51 -13.07 -16.80 1.36
N ALA A 52 -14.17 -16.29 1.91
CA ALA A 52 -14.95 -15.25 1.26
C ALA A 52 -14.18 -13.93 1.09
N VAL A 53 -13.37 -13.52 2.09
CA VAL A 53 -12.49 -12.34 1.95
C VAL A 53 -11.38 -12.59 0.94
N ARG A 54 -10.84 -13.80 0.85
CA ARG A 54 -9.83 -14.17 -0.15
C ARG A 54 -10.34 -13.98 -1.56
N ALA A 55 -11.58 -14.42 -1.84
CA ALA A 55 -12.22 -14.19 -3.13
C ALA A 55 -12.31 -12.69 -3.49
N LEU A 56 -12.71 -11.84 -2.53
CA LEU A 56 -12.73 -10.38 -2.73
C LEU A 56 -11.31 -9.82 -2.97
N VAL A 57 -10.30 -10.30 -2.24
CA VAL A 57 -8.91 -9.86 -2.46
C VAL A 57 -8.43 -10.22 -3.87
N GLY A 58 -8.78 -11.40 -4.39
CA GLY A 58 -8.46 -11.79 -5.76
C GLY A 58 -9.13 -10.88 -6.79
N GLU A 59 -10.45 -10.67 -6.68
CA GLU A 59 -11.22 -9.84 -7.61
C GLU A 59 -10.75 -8.38 -7.62
N TYR A 60 -10.71 -7.74 -6.45
CA TYR A 60 -10.27 -6.34 -6.34
C TYR A 60 -8.78 -6.17 -6.62
N GLY A 61 -7.97 -7.20 -6.35
CA GLY A 61 -6.55 -7.24 -6.70
C GLY A 61 -6.33 -7.19 -8.21
N ALA A 62 -7.06 -8.01 -8.97
CA ALA A 62 -7.02 -7.99 -10.44
C ALA A 62 -7.47 -6.62 -11.00
N ALA A 63 -8.53 -6.03 -10.43
CA ALA A 63 -8.96 -4.68 -10.80
C ALA A 63 -7.90 -3.60 -10.49
N SER A 64 -7.22 -3.71 -9.35
CA SER A 64 -6.13 -2.81 -8.98
C SER A 64 -4.93 -2.91 -9.93
N ALA A 65 -4.54 -4.14 -10.30
CA ALA A 65 -3.47 -4.40 -11.26
C ALA A 65 -3.82 -3.89 -12.67
N SER A 66 -5.03 -4.15 -13.15
CA SER A 66 -5.49 -3.65 -14.46
C SER A 66 -5.50 -2.13 -14.52
N ALA A 67 -6.06 -1.45 -13.50
CA ALA A 67 -6.05 0.01 -13.45
C ALA A 67 -4.62 0.58 -13.39
N ALA A 68 -3.70 -0.13 -12.72
CA ALA A 68 -2.30 0.25 -12.69
C ALA A 68 -1.58 0.04 -14.03
N ALA A 69 -1.97 -0.98 -14.80
CA ALA A 69 -1.49 -1.18 -16.17
C ALA A 69 -1.91 -0.04 -17.09
N ASP A 70 -3.21 0.33 -17.08
CA ASP A 70 -3.73 1.47 -17.84
C ASP A 70 -2.99 2.77 -17.47
N PHE A 71 -2.74 2.97 -16.16
CA PHE A 71 -1.95 4.10 -15.67
C PHE A 71 -0.53 4.08 -16.24
N TYR A 72 0.16 2.94 -16.21
CA TYR A 72 1.53 2.83 -16.73
C TYR A 72 1.59 3.13 -18.24
N GLU A 73 0.66 2.60 -19.02
CA GLU A 73 0.56 2.86 -20.45
C GLU A 73 0.31 4.34 -20.74
N ALA A 74 -0.58 4.98 -19.98
CA ALA A 74 -0.82 6.41 -20.08
C ALA A 74 0.42 7.24 -19.75
N GLU A 75 1.20 6.85 -18.74
CA GLU A 75 2.47 7.53 -18.40
C GLU A 75 3.54 7.32 -19.49
N ARG A 76 3.60 6.15 -20.15
CA ARG A 76 4.48 5.96 -21.33
C ARG A 76 4.14 6.92 -22.46
N VAL A 77 2.83 7.07 -22.76
CA VAL A 77 2.35 8.00 -23.78
C VAL A 77 2.69 9.44 -23.40
N ALA A 78 2.46 9.84 -22.15
CA ALA A 78 2.81 11.17 -21.65
C ALA A 78 4.31 11.45 -21.72
N ALA A 79 5.14 10.42 -21.50
CA ALA A 79 6.59 10.47 -21.63
C ALA A 79 7.07 10.51 -23.09
N ARG A 80 6.18 10.36 -24.08
CA ARG A 80 6.50 10.26 -25.52
C ARG A 80 7.45 9.11 -25.83
N VAL A 81 7.35 8.03 -25.09
CA VAL A 81 8.16 6.82 -25.29
C VAL A 81 7.66 6.10 -26.54
N THR A 82 8.58 5.76 -27.44
CA THR A 82 8.29 4.99 -28.64
C THR A 82 8.49 3.49 -28.40
N GLY A 83 7.98 2.67 -29.31
CA GLY A 83 8.06 1.20 -29.22
C GLY A 83 6.89 0.58 -28.45
N ARG A 84 6.63 -0.68 -28.76
CA ARG A 84 5.58 -1.48 -28.12
C ARG A 84 6.09 -2.05 -26.80
N PHE A 85 5.23 -2.02 -25.80
CA PHE A 85 5.43 -2.66 -24.50
C PHE A 85 4.05 -3.07 -24.00
N THR A 86 3.97 -4.23 -23.36
CA THR A 86 2.73 -4.73 -22.74
C THR A 86 3.00 -4.84 -21.26
N VAL A 87 2.17 -4.18 -20.45
CA VAL A 87 2.33 -4.23 -19.00
C VAL A 87 2.03 -5.65 -18.50
N PRO A 88 2.92 -6.28 -17.73
CA PRO A 88 2.62 -7.57 -17.12
C PRO A 88 1.50 -7.40 -16.10
N LEU A 89 0.45 -8.21 -16.23
CA LEU A 89 -0.51 -8.40 -15.15
C LEU A 89 0.07 -9.37 -14.14
N LEU A 90 -0.07 -9.06 -12.86
CA LEU A 90 0.39 -9.93 -11.79
C LEU A 90 -0.65 -11.00 -11.51
N ASP A 91 -0.17 -12.18 -11.10
CA ASP A 91 -1.01 -13.16 -10.45
C ASP A 91 -1.56 -12.58 -9.13
N PRO A 92 -2.78 -12.98 -8.72
CA PRO A 92 -3.33 -12.56 -7.45
C PRO A 92 -2.39 -12.94 -6.28
N PRO A 93 -2.51 -12.26 -5.12
CA PRO A 93 -1.71 -12.62 -3.95
C PRO A 93 -1.90 -14.11 -3.63
N PRO A 94 -0.82 -14.88 -3.37
CA PRO A 94 -0.93 -16.29 -3.05
C PRO A 94 -1.91 -16.54 -1.90
N ASP A 95 -2.75 -17.55 -2.03
CA ASP A 95 -3.77 -17.90 -1.03
C ASP A 95 -3.22 -18.01 0.40
N GLU A 96 -2.05 -18.64 0.55
CA GLU A 96 -1.37 -18.76 1.84
C GLU A 96 -0.99 -17.39 2.44
N GLN A 97 -0.60 -16.43 1.61
CA GLN A 97 -0.29 -15.07 2.07
C GLN A 97 -1.55 -14.39 2.59
N VAL A 98 -2.66 -14.51 1.85
CA VAL A 98 -3.94 -13.91 2.24
C VAL A 98 -4.43 -14.52 3.55
N ASP A 99 -4.40 -15.85 3.66
CA ASP A 99 -4.80 -16.60 4.84
C ASP A 99 -3.99 -16.25 6.07
N ASN A 100 -2.66 -16.25 5.95
CA ASN A 100 -1.79 -15.92 7.08
C ASN A 100 -2.05 -14.48 7.57
N SER A 101 -2.33 -13.56 6.65
CA SER A 101 -2.64 -12.17 7.00
C SER A 101 -4.01 -12.04 7.70
N LEU A 102 -5.03 -12.78 7.24
CA LEU A 102 -6.36 -12.77 7.84
C LEU A 102 -6.42 -13.55 9.17
N ARG A 103 -5.65 -14.64 9.30
CA ARG A 103 -5.45 -15.34 10.58
C ARG A 103 -4.76 -14.45 11.60
N TRP A 104 -3.77 -13.65 11.18
CA TRP A 104 -3.18 -12.63 12.04
C TRP A 104 -4.21 -11.57 12.47
N ALA A 105 -5.05 -11.11 11.55
CA ALA A 105 -6.09 -10.12 11.84
C ALA A 105 -7.12 -10.63 12.86
N THR A 106 -7.48 -11.91 12.78
CA THR A 106 -8.50 -12.56 13.63
C THR A 106 -7.93 -13.27 14.86
N LYS A 107 -6.61 -13.24 15.09
CA LYS A 107 -5.95 -14.01 16.16
C LYS A 107 -6.49 -13.77 17.56
N ASP A 108 -7.05 -12.57 17.80
CA ASP A 108 -7.55 -12.16 19.12
C ASP A 108 -9.02 -12.56 19.34
N LEU A 109 -9.69 -13.17 18.35
CA LEU A 109 -11.04 -13.72 18.52
C LEU A 109 -11.05 -14.99 19.38
N TRP A 110 -9.96 -15.73 19.37
CA TRP A 110 -9.84 -17.01 20.04
C TRP A 110 -9.70 -16.84 21.57
N PRO A 111 -10.43 -17.63 22.38
CA PRO A 111 -10.31 -17.59 23.83
C PRO A 111 -8.85 -17.79 24.29
N ARG A 112 -8.48 -17.08 25.36
CA ARG A 112 -7.20 -17.22 26.05
C ARG A 112 -7.47 -17.32 27.55
N ASP A 113 -6.60 -18.03 28.24
CA ASP A 113 -6.63 -18.07 29.70
C ASP A 113 -6.40 -16.64 30.24
N PRO A 114 -7.36 -16.06 30.99
CA PRO A 114 -7.23 -14.71 31.52
C PRO A 114 -6.07 -14.57 32.52
N ASP A 115 -5.69 -15.67 33.18
CA ASP A 115 -4.64 -15.72 34.21
C ASP A 115 -3.25 -16.01 33.62
N ASP A 116 -3.16 -16.38 32.32
CA ASP A 116 -1.88 -16.49 31.63
C ASP A 116 -1.22 -15.09 31.54
N PRO A 117 -0.01 -14.89 32.09
CA PRO A 117 0.69 -13.61 32.04
C PRO A 117 0.99 -13.12 30.62
N LYS A 118 0.92 -14.01 29.61
CA LYS A 118 1.08 -13.66 28.18
C LYS A 118 -0.20 -13.12 27.55
N THR A 119 -1.35 -13.25 28.20
CA THR A 119 -2.61 -12.71 27.68
C THR A 119 -2.58 -11.19 27.72
N THR A 120 -2.78 -10.57 26.55
CA THR A 120 -2.76 -9.11 26.41
C THR A 120 -4.08 -8.48 26.87
N ALA A 121 -4.07 -7.19 27.19
CA ALA A 121 -5.30 -6.46 27.53
C ALA A 121 -6.35 -6.53 26.40
N ALA A 122 -5.91 -6.51 25.13
CA ALA A 122 -6.80 -6.65 23.98
C ALA A 122 -7.50 -8.01 23.92
N GLN A 123 -6.82 -9.08 24.35
CA GLN A 123 -7.37 -10.44 24.37
C GLN A 123 -8.34 -10.67 25.53
N ARG A 124 -8.22 -9.91 26.62
CA ARG A 124 -9.17 -9.92 27.74
C ARG A 124 -10.45 -9.10 27.48
N ALA A 125 -10.47 -8.29 26.42
CA ALA A 125 -11.62 -7.44 26.14
C ALA A 125 -12.88 -8.27 25.82
N PRO A 126 -14.09 -7.69 26.03
CA PRO A 126 -15.34 -8.30 25.59
C PRO A 126 -15.29 -8.73 24.12
N LEU A 127 -16.00 -9.80 23.77
CA LEU A 127 -15.94 -10.40 22.44
C LEU A 127 -16.29 -9.38 21.36
N GLU A 128 -17.26 -8.50 21.61
CA GLU A 128 -17.72 -7.44 20.72
C GLU A 128 -16.58 -6.47 20.36
N VAL A 129 -15.77 -6.08 21.35
CA VAL A 129 -14.59 -5.21 21.16
C VAL A 129 -13.52 -5.93 20.34
N ARG A 130 -13.29 -7.22 20.60
CA ARG A 130 -12.32 -8.03 19.85
C ARG A 130 -12.76 -8.26 18.41
N LEU A 131 -14.06 -8.41 18.17
CA LEU A 131 -14.66 -8.51 16.83
C LEU A 131 -14.46 -7.22 16.04
N GLU A 132 -14.74 -6.05 16.64
CA GLU A 132 -14.49 -4.75 15.99
C GLU A 132 -13.01 -4.56 15.66
N ALA A 133 -12.11 -4.94 16.57
CA ALA A 133 -10.66 -4.86 16.34
C ALA A 133 -10.21 -5.81 15.22
N ALA A 134 -10.74 -7.03 15.17
CA ALA A 134 -10.45 -7.99 14.10
C ALA A 134 -10.94 -7.48 12.74
N GLU A 135 -12.14 -6.89 12.68
CA GLU A 135 -12.70 -6.29 11.47
C GLU A 135 -11.82 -5.15 10.95
N LYS A 136 -11.40 -4.21 11.83
CA LYS A 136 -10.49 -3.11 11.44
C LYS A 136 -9.15 -3.63 10.91
N LYS A 137 -8.57 -4.67 11.53
CA LYS A 137 -7.32 -5.29 11.05
C LYS A 137 -7.52 -5.96 9.69
N ALA A 138 -8.62 -6.69 9.52
CA ALA A 138 -8.96 -7.37 8.28
C ALA A 138 -9.16 -6.38 7.12
N GLU A 139 -9.84 -5.26 7.36
CA GLU A 139 -9.97 -4.17 6.38
C GLU A 139 -8.60 -3.64 5.94
N GLY A 140 -7.70 -3.39 6.89
CA GLY A 140 -6.35 -2.91 6.61
C GLY A 140 -5.51 -3.90 5.81
N VAL A 141 -5.58 -5.19 6.17
CA VAL A 141 -4.91 -6.30 5.47
C VAL A 141 -5.44 -6.44 4.05
N ALA A 142 -6.76 -6.52 3.87
CA ALA A 142 -7.38 -6.68 2.55
C ALA A 142 -7.04 -5.48 1.65
N GLN A 143 -7.16 -4.25 2.18
CA GLN A 143 -6.76 -3.04 1.47
C GLN A 143 -5.30 -3.10 1.02
N LYS A 144 -4.38 -3.51 1.89
CA LYS A 144 -2.96 -3.62 1.56
C LYS A 144 -2.73 -4.64 0.45
N LEU A 145 -3.25 -5.85 0.60
CA LEU A 145 -3.09 -6.93 -0.39
C LEU A 145 -3.55 -6.50 -1.78
N VAL A 146 -4.71 -5.82 -1.86
CA VAL A 146 -5.23 -5.28 -3.11
C VAL A 146 -4.38 -4.12 -3.64
N THR A 147 -4.01 -3.15 -2.81
CA THR A 147 -3.23 -1.99 -3.28
C THR A 147 -1.82 -2.39 -3.72
N ASP A 148 -1.25 -3.43 -3.11
CA ASP A 148 0.06 -3.97 -3.47
C ASP A 148 0.05 -4.64 -4.85
N GLN A 149 -1.09 -5.17 -5.32
CA GLN A 149 -1.23 -5.68 -6.69
C GLN A 149 -1.02 -4.55 -7.72
N GLY A 150 -1.68 -3.41 -7.55
CA GLY A 150 -1.47 -2.25 -8.41
C GLY A 150 -0.05 -1.68 -8.34
N ARG A 151 0.56 -1.63 -7.14
CA ARG A 151 1.96 -1.19 -6.98
C ARG A 151 2.92 -2.15 -7.68
N GLY A 152 2.71 -3.45 -7.48
CA GLY A 152 3.51 -4.51 -8.07
C GLY A 152 3.44 -4.50 -9.60
N ALA A 153 2.26 -4.26 -10.19
CA ALA A 153 2.11 -4.16 -11.65
C ALA A 153 2.97 -3.03 -12.23
N VAL A 154 2.96 -1.83 -11.60
CA VAL A 154 3.83 -0.72 -12.02
C VAL A 154 5.31 -1.07 -11.82
N GLN A 155 5.68 -1.71 -10.71
CA GLN A 155 7.07 -2.09 -10.46
C GLN A 155 7.58 -3.13 -11.46
N ALA A 156 6.80 -4.17 -11.73
CA ALA A 156 7.11 -5.20 -12.73
C ALA A 156 7.24 -4.57 -14.13
N ALA A 157 6.35 -3.63 -14.46
CA ALA A 157 6.44 -2.88 -15.71
C ALA A 157 7.73 -2.05 -15.80
N VAL A 158 8.09 -1.32 -14.73
CA VAL A 158 9.36 -0.58 -14.65
C VAL A 158 10.56 -1.50 -14.83
N GLN A 159 10.54 -2.71 -14.24
CA GLN A 159 11.62 -3.68 -14.38
C GLN A 159 11.78 -4.23 -15.81
N GLN A 160 10.67 -4.45 -16.51
CA GLN A 160 10.68 -5.10 -17.82
C GLN A 160 10.79 -4.11 -18.99
N ASP A 161 10.31 -2.87 -18.84
CA ASP A 161 10.38 -1.86 -19.89
C ASP A 161 11.78 -1.23 -19.97
N ARG A 162 12.46 -1.43 -21.10
CA ARG A 162 13.78 -0.85 -21.39
C ARG A 162 13.79 0.68 -21.43
N MET A 163 12.62 1.30 -21.58
CA MET A 163 12.48 2.74 -21.60
C MET A 163 12.23 3.33 -20.21
N ALA A 164 11.88 2.52 -19.21
CA ALA A 164 11.83 2.97 -17.83
C ALA A 164 13.24 3.06 -17.26
N VAL A 165 13.54 4.15 -16.54
CA VAL A 165 14.84 4.37 -15.88
C VAL A 165 14.77 4.19 -14.36
N GLY A 166 13.55 4.09 -13.82
CA GLY A 166 13.29 3.86 -12.41
C GLY A 166 11.87 4.30 -12.02
N TYR A 167 11.64 4.44 -10.72
CA TYR A 167 10.40 4.97 -10.19
C TYR A 167 10.64 5.88 -8.97
N ALA A 168 9.64 6.71 -8.68
CA ALA A 168 9.53 7.45 -7.44
C ALA A 168 8.33 6.97 -6.63
N ARG A 169 8.39 7.11 -5.29
CA ARG A 169 7.23 6.85 -4.43
C ARG A 169 6.38 8.12 -4.34
N ALA A 170 5.08 7.99 -4.61
CA ALA A 170 4.11 9.05 -4.37
C ALA A 170 3.36 8.79 -3.06
N ALA A 171 3.58 9.61 -2.04
CA ALA A 171 2.85 9.51 -0.77
C ALA A 171 1.80 10.62 -0.67
N ALA A 172 0.62 10.28 -0.16
CA ALA A 172 -0.40 11.27 0.18
C ALA A 172 0.01 12.11 1.41
N LEU A 173 -0.56 13.30 1.56
CA LEU A 173 -0.31 14.18 2.73
C LEU A 173 -0.50 13.44 4.07
N GLY A 174 -1.55 12.62 4.20
CA GLY A 174 -1.80 11.82 5.42
C GLY A 174 -0.95 10.56 5.58
N ALA A 175 0.08 10.33 4.75
CA ALA A 175 0.92 9.14 4.85
C ALA A 175 1.79 9.14 6.11
N CYS A 176 2.18 7.95 6.58
CA CYS A 176 3.10 7.83 7.71
C CYS A 176 4.49 8.42 7.38
N ALA A 177 5.26 8.74 8.44
CA ALA A 177 6.62 9.28 8.31
C ALA A 177 7.54 8.43 7.44
N PHE A 178 7.40 7.09 7.45
CA PHE A 178 8.20 6.22 6.59
C PHE A 178 7.90 6.43 5.10
N CYS A 179 6.63 6.53 4.73
CA CYS A 179 6.25 6.75 3.34
C CYS A 179 6.58 8.17 2.87
N ARG A 180 6.41 9.18 3.73
CA ARG A 180 6.84 10.55 3.47
C ARG A 180 8.35 10.62 3.23
N LEU A 181 9.14 9.92 4.05
CA LEU A 181 10.60 9.83 3.91
C LEU A 181 10.98 9.23 2.57
N LEU A 182 10.35 8.11 2.19
CA LEU A 182 10.65 7.46 0.91
C LEU A 182 10.19 8.27 -0.30
N ALA A 183 9.08 9.03 -0.19
CA ALA A 183 8.62 9.92 -1.25
C ALA A 183 9.56 11.13 -1.45
N ALA A 184 10.06 11.71 -0.36
CA ALA A 184 11.00 12.84 -0.38
C ALA A 184 12.32 12.53 -1.11
N ARG A 185 12.70 11.26 -1.23
CA ARG A 185 13.91 10.85 -1.97
C ARG A 185 13.79 11.04 -3.49
N GLY A 186 12.58 11.14 -4.04
CA GLY A 186 12.34 11.25 -5.47
C GLY A 186 12.65 9.96 -6.26
N MET A 187 13.13 10.11 -7.49
CA MET A 187 13.45 9.00 -8.40
C MET A 187 14.81 8.35 -8.07
N VAL A 188 14.90 7.68 -6.91
CA VAL A 188 16.11 6.97 -6.48
C VAL A 188 15.99 5.45 -6.61
N PHE A 189 14.79 4.94 -6.88
CA PHE A 189 14.54 3.52 -6.97
C PHE A 189 14.74 3.06 -8.42
N LYS A 190 15.82 2.32 -8.64
CA LYS A 190 16.10 1.63 -9.90
C LYS A 190 15.37 0.28 -9.92
N GLN A 191 15.31 -0.32 -11.11
CA GLN A 191 14.62 -1.57 -11.41
C GLN A 191 14.86 -2.67 -10.34
N ASP A 192 16.08 -2.79 -9.80
CA ASP A 192 16.47 -3.93 -8.95
C ASP A 192 16.77 -3.57 -7.48
N THR A 193 16.46 -2.34 -7.04
CA THR A 193 17.11 -1.78 -5.83
C THR A 193 16.27 -1.72 -4.55
N ALA A 194 14.96 -1.98 -4.57
CA ALA A 194 14.16 -2.02 -3.33
C ALA A 194 12.78 -2.69 -3.47
N ASP A 195 12.43 -3.55 -2.51
CA ASP A 195 11.04 -3.97 -2.28
C ASP A 195 10.18 -2.75 -1.89
N PHE A 196 8.98 -2.61 -2.49
CA PHE A 196 8.04 -1.58 -2.09
C PHE A 196 7.33 -1.98 -0.79
N ARG A 197 7.96 -1.69 0.35
CA ARG A 197 7.33 -1.94 1.65
C ARG A 197 6.32 -0.85 2.00
N ALA A 198 5.13 -1.28 2.41
CA ALA A 198 4.05 -0.43 2.88
C ALA A 198 3.30 -1.11 4.03
N HIS A 199 2.74 -0.31 4.93
CA HIS A 199 1.90 -0.82 6.02
C HIS A 199 0.43 -0.88 5.59
N ASP A 200 -0.37 -1.58 6.39
CA ASP A 200 -1.83 -1.63 6.26
C ASP A 200 -2.42 -0.21 6.31
N GLY A 201 -3.32 0.12 5.39
CA GLY A 201 -3.87 1.48 5.28
C GLY A 201 -2.98 2.51 4.58
N CYS A 202 -1.84 2.13 3.98
CA CYS A 202 -1.02 3.09 3.22
C CYS A 202 -1.71 3.56 1.94
N ASN A 203 -1.73 4.88 1.73
CA ASN A 203 -2.23 5.53 0.51
C ASN A 203 -1.10 5.95 -0.45
N CYS A 204 0.00 5.20 -0.44
CA CYS A 204 1.18 5.43 -1.27
C CYS A 204 1.08 4.71 -2.62
N GLY A 205 1.76 5.23 -3.65
CA GLY A 205 1.81 4.65 -4.99
C GLY A 205 3.21 4.74 -5.62
N VAL A 206 3.33 4.20 -6.82
CA VAL A 206 4.56 4.11 -7.61
C VAL A 206 4.38 4.99 -8.85
N ILE A 207 5.35 5.86 -9.14
CA ILE A 207 5.36 6.73 -10.32
C ILE A 207 6.51 6.28 -11.21
N PRO A 208 6.24 5.71 -12.39
CA PRO A 208 7.30 5.34 -13.32
C PRO A 208 7.97 6.59 -13.87
N VAL A 209 9.27 6.49 -14.12
CA VAL A 209 10.03 7.54 -14.80
C VAL A 209 10.74 6.94 -16.00
N PHE A 210 10.56 7.56 -17.16
CA PHE A 210 11.07 7.06 -18.43
C PHE A 210 12.29 7.85 -18.91
N ARG A 211 13.05 7.25 -19.83
CA ARG A 211 14.17 7.90 -20.49
C ARG A 211 13.71 9.19 -21.17
N GLY A 212 14.43 10.27 -20.91
CA GLY A 212 14.06 11.60 -21.42
C GLY A 212 13.07 12.35 -20.54
N GLN A 213 12.63 11.80 -19.41
CA GLN A 213 11.95 12.56 -18.37
C GLN A 213 12.89 13.07 -17.29
N ARG A 214 12.53 14.20 -16.68
CA ARG A 214 13.07 14.67 -15.40
C ARG A 214 11.98 14.56 -14.34
N PHE A 215 12.30 13.88 -13.24
CA PHE A 215 11.40 13.80 -12.09
C PHE A 215 11.54 15.05 -11.20
N GLU A 216 10.41 15.60 -10.77
CA GLU A 216 10.33 16.74 -9.85
C GLU A 216 9.43 16.39 -8.67
N LEU A 217 9.94 16.65 -7.45
CA LEU A 217 9.16 16.50 -6.24
C LEU A 217 8.00 17.48 -6.25
N SER A 218 6.82 17.02 -5.85
CA SER A 218 5.69 17.86 -5.48
C SER A 218 6.03 18.80 -4.32
N ALA A 219 5.25 19.86 -4.13
CA ALA A 219 5.50 20.86 -3.08
C ALA A 219 5.57 20.23 -1.67
N HIS A 220 4.67 19.30 -1.34
CA HIS A 220 4.72 18.62 -0.04
C HIS A 220 5.91 17.68 0.09
N ALA A 221 6.35 17.03 -0.99
CA ALA A 221 7.51 16.16 -0.95
C ALA A 221 8.83 16.96 -0.87
N GLN A 222 8.88 18.16 -1.45
CA GLN A 222 9.98 19.11 -1.26
C GLN A 222 10.07 19.56 0.21
N GLU A 223 8.94 19.85 0.83
CA GLU A 223 8.90 20.21 2.25
C GLU A 223 9.37 19.05 3.15
N TRP A 224 8.96 17.82 2.84
CA TRP A 224 9.47 16.64 3.53
C TRP A 224 10.97 16.41 3.31
N ASP A 225 11.49 16.68 2.11
CA ASP A 225 12.94 16.62 1.84
C ASP A 225 13.70 17.69 2.64
N ARG A 226 13.16 18.92 2.74
CA ARG A 226 13.71 19.98 3.60
C ARG A 226 13.78 19.53 5.07
N LEU A 227 12.66 19.08 5.63
CA LEU A 227 12.59 18.59 7.01
C LEU A 227 13.53 17.40 7.25
N TYR A 228 13.65 16.49 6.28
CA TYR A 228 14.59 15.38 6.37
C TYR A 228 16.04 15.85 6.43
N ARG A 229 16.45 16.73 5.51
CA ARG A 229 17.83 17.25 5.43
C ARG A 229 18.23 18.00 6.69
N GLU A 230 17.32 18.80 7.23
CA GLU A 230 17.57 19.64 8.40
C GLU A 230 17.62 18.83 9.70
N TYR A 231 16.63 17.95 9.93
CA TYR A 231 16.44 17.34 11.25
C TYR A 231 16.88 15.89 11.36
N ALA A 232 17.02 15.16 10.24
CA ALA A 232 17.20 13.71 10.24
C ALA A 232 18.48 13.23 9.53
N ALA A 233 18.83 13.82 8.39
CA ALA A 233 19.97 13.38 7.57
C ALA A 233 21.31 13.32 8.31
N PRO A 234 21.65 14.26 9.24
CA PRO A 234 22.90 14.22 9.98
C PRO A 234 23.03 13.07 11.01
N TYR A 235 21.97 12.29 11.25
CA TYR A 235 21.89 11.33 12.35
C TYR A 235 21.68 9.88 11.85
N PRO A 236 22.72 9.21 11.33
CA PRO A 236 22.61 7.85 10.81
C PRO A 236 22.08 6.88 11.88
N GLY A 237 21.18 5.99 11.48
CA GLY A 237 20.52 5.03 12.39
C GLY A 237 19.30 5.59 13.14
N ASP A 238 19.15 6.92 13.24
CA ASP A 238 18.05 7.58 13.95
C ASP A 238 17.13 8.40 13.03
N GLN A 239 17.41 8.38 11.72
CA GLN A 239 16.76 9.20 10.71
C GLN A 239 15.23 9.13 10.76
N LEU A 240 14.64 7.93 10.81
CA LEU A 240 13.18 7.79 10.76
C LEU A 240 12.50 8.34 12.03
N ARG A 241 13.10 8.14 13.20
CA ARG A 241 12.55 8.64 14.47
C ARG A 241 12.59 10.16 14.49
N ARG A 242 13.73 10.75 14.10
CA ARG A 242 13.90 12.20 14.03
C ARG A 242 13.01 12.84 12.97
N PHE A 243 12.92 12.23 11.79
CA PHE A 243 12.03 12.71 10.74
C PHE A 243 10.56 12.66 11.16
N ARG A 244 10.13 11.59 11.84
CA ARG A 244 8.78 11.50 12.40
C ARG A 244 8.50 12.63 13.39
N ARG A 245 9.47 12.97 14.23
CA ARG A 245 9.36 14.09 15.18
C ARG A 245 9.29 15.44 14.45
N ALA A 246 10.19 15.68 13.48
CA ALA A 246 10.21 16.91 12.70
C ALA A 246 8.90 17.15 11.93
N ILE A 247 8.31 16.10 11.35
CA ILE A 247 6.97 16.19 10.73
C ILE A 247 5.92 16.64 11.74
N ALA A 248 5.93 16.10 12.96
CA ALA A 248 4.93 16.43 13.97
C ALA A 248 5.08 17.86 14.53
N GLU A 249 6.31 18.38 14.54
CA GLU A 249 6.63 19.71 15.07
C GLU A 249 6.54 20.83 14.01
N HIS A 250 6.71 20.50 12.72
CA HIS A 250 6.93 21.50 11.66
C HIS A 250 6.14 21.30 10.37
N GLY A 251 5.37 20.20 10.21
CA GLY A 251 4.74 19.83 8.92
C GLY A 251 3.26 19.53 8.98
#